data_AF-A0AAV8YQP1-F1
#
_entry.id   AF-A0AAV8YQP1-F1
#
_cell.length_a   1.000
_cell.length_b   1.000
_cell.length_c   1.000
_cell.angle_alpha   90.00
_cell.angle_beta   90.00
_cell.angle_gamma   90.00
#
_symmetry.space_group_name_H-M   'P 1'
#
loop_
_entity.id
_entity.type
_entity.pdbx_description
1 polymer ?
#
loop_
_entity_poly.entity_id
_entity_poly.type
_entity_poly.pdbx_seq_one_letter_code
_entity_poly.pdbx_strand_id
1 'polypeptide(L)'
;MACQHQRALAQHQAHESGIPAGKVYMPKCKENGSYEPKQCNPGTGECWCVDIRGFEISETRTKSSNNLSCDPPPNSSNCPLLRCVNDCEHGFEMNDRGCRTCQCIDPCSQISCRGEGETCRLVSVECVNWPCPSVPMCLPKKENPCQNGEPLKLGSSDELVTCGPDFESCPLHINVNLVLLENMQCAVPNHVSYYII
;
A
#
# COMPACT_ATOMS: atom_id res chain seq x y z
N MET A 1 17.01 7.26 9.52
CA MET A 1 16.86 6.00 10.27
C MET A 1 15.54 5.34 9.87
N ALA A 2 15.56 4.14 9.27
CA ALA A 2 14.39 3.54 8.62
C ALA A 2 13.25 3.21 9.61
N CYS A 3 13.55 2.57 10.74
CA CYS A 3 12.52 2.20 11.73
C CYS A 3 11.84 3.43 12.35
N GLN A 4 12.62 4.44 12.75
CA GLN A 4 12.07 5.66 13.35
C GLN A 4 11.18 6.43 12.37
N HIS A 5 11.56 6.45 11.09
CA HIS A 5 10.73 7.04 10.04
C HIS A 5 9.40 6.29 9.89
N GLN A 6 9.44 4.96 9.76
CA GLN A 6 8.21 4.15 9.70
C GLN A 6 7.34 4.30 10.95
N ARG A 7 7.95 4.36 12.14
CA ARG A 7 7.23 4.58 13.39
C ARG A 7 6.49 5.93 13.40
N ALA A 8 7.13 7.00 12.93
CA ALA A 8 6.50 8.31 12.84
C ALA A 8 5.30 8.31 11.88
N LEU A 9 5.43 7.65 10.72
CA LEU A 9 4.33 7.49 9.77
C LEU A 9 3.15 6.71 10.37
N ALA A 10 3.44 5.57 11.03
CA ALA A 10 2.41 4.78 11.70
C ALA A 10 1.68 5.58 12.79
N GLN A 11 2.40 6.41 13.55
CA GLN A 11 1.82 7.30 14.55
C GLN A 11 0.88 8.34 13.94
N HIS A 12 1.29 8.97 12.85
CA HIS A 12 0.45 9.92 12.13
C HIS A 12 -0.83 9.27 11.61
N GLN A 13 -0.71 8.12 10.95
CA GLN A 13 -1.84 7.37 10.40
C GLN A 13 -2.83 6.93 11.49
N ALA A 14 -2.33 6.46 12.63
CA ALA A 14 -3.16 6.08 13.77
C ALA A 14 -3.96 7.28 14.31
N HIS A 15 -3.30 8.44 14.40
CA HIS A 15 -3.94 9.69 14.82
C HIS A 15 -5.03 10.13 13.86
N GLU A 16 -4.76 10.15 12.55
CA GLU A 16 -5.74 10.52 11.51
C GLU A 16 -6.95 9.58 11.49
N SER A 17 -6.69 8.28 11.64
CA SER A 17 -7.72 7.25 11.65
C SER A 17 -8.50 7.20 12.97
N GLY A 18 -8.09 7.97 13.99
CA GLY A 18 -8.69 7.94 15.33
C GLY A 18 -8.52 6.62 16.09
N ILE A 19 -7.60 5.76 15.65
CA ILE A 19 -7.31 4.49 16.31
C ILE A 19 -6.21 4.72 17.35
N PRO A 20 -6.41 4.31 18.62
CA PRO A 20 -5.36 4.44 19.62
C PRO A 20 -4.07 3.74 19.20
N ALA A 21 -2.92 4.40 19.37
CA ALA A 21 -1.61 3.85 19.03
C ALA A 21 -1.34 2.48 19.67
N GLY A 22 -1.94 2.20 20.84
CA GLY A 22 -1.86 0.91 21.53
C GLY A 22 -2.72 -0.21 20.93
N LYS A 23 -3.46 0.04 19.85
CA LYS A 23 -4.29 -0.95 19.13
C LYS A 23 -3.81 -1.20 17.69
N VAL A 24 -2.75 -0.54 17.26
CA VAL A 24 -2.16 -0.70 15.92
C VAL A 24 -0.71 -1.13 16.04
N TYR A 25 -0.18 -1.71 14.97
CA TYR A 25 1.24 -2.02 14.90
C TYR A 25 2.07 -0.73 14.89
N MET A 26 2.93 -0.60 15.89
CA MET A 26 3.92 0.48 16.00
C MET A 26 5.31 -0.16 16.01
N PRO A 27 6.12 0.01 14.95
CA PRO A 27 7.46 -0.54 14.90
C PRO A 27 8.28 -0.16 16.14
N LYS A 28 8.87 -1.17 16.77
CA LYS A 28 9.82 -1.00 17.87
C LYS A 28 11.22 -0.80 17.32
N CYS A 29 11.85 0.29 17.74
CA CYS A 29 13.15 0.69 17.25
C CYS A 29 14.15 0.71 18.40
N LYS A 30 15.37 0.26 18.12
CA LYS A 30 16.52 0.45 19.00
C LYS A 30 16.91 1.94 19.05
N GLU A 31 17.71 2.32 20.05
CA GLU A 31 18.22 3.69 20.20
C GLU A 31 18.98 4.18 18.95
N ASN A 32 19.72 3.28 18.33
CA ASN A 32 20.42 3.53 17.07
C ASN A 32 19.50 3.56 15.85
N GLY A 33 18.17 3.65 16.01
CA GLY A 33 17.19 3.78 14.93
C GLY A 33 16.99 2.57 14.01
N SER A 34 17.62 1.43 14.29
CA SER A 34 17.34 0.14 13.64
C SER A 34 16.14 -0.56 14.27
N TYR A 35 15.60 -1.60 13.62
CA TYR A 35 14.49 -2.38 14.18
C TYR A 35 14.95 -3.22 15.37
N GLU A 36 14.09 -3.31 16.39
CA GLU A 36 14.19 -4.42 17.34
C GLU A 36 13.89 -5.74 16.61
N PRO A 37 14.66 -6.82 16.82
CA PRO A 37 14.44 -8.08 16.11
C PRO A 37 13.07 -8.68 16.36
N LYS A 38 12.46 -8.42 17.52
CA LYS A 38 11.10 -8.85 17.84
C LYS A 38 10.12 -7.70 17.67
N GLN A 39 9.15 -7.88 16.77
CA GLN A 39 8.04 -6.94 16.55
C GLN A 39 6.73 -7.56 17.03
N CYS A 40 5.81 -6.72 17.49
CA CYS A 40 4.49 -7.17 17.95
C CYS A 40 3.41 -6.17 17.53
N ASN A 41 2.27 -6.68 17.09
CA ASN A 41 1.06 -5.92 16.83
C ASN A 41 0.07 -6.08 18.00
N PRO A 42 -0.10 -5.06 18.86
CA PRO A 42 -1.08 -5.09 19.94
C PRO A 42 -2.53 -5.30 19.48
N GLY A 43 -2.85 -4.88 18.25
CA GLY A 43 -4.20 -5.01 17.68
C GLY A 43 -4.59 -6.45 17.38
N THR A 44 -3.66 -7.25 16.86
CA THR A 44 -3.89 -8.69 16.58
C THR A 44 -3.40 -9.61 17.71
N GLY A 45 -2.55 -9.09 18.60
CA GLY A 45 -1.86 -9.89 19.63
C GLY A 45 -0.73 -10.75 19.07
N GLU A 46 -0.33 -10.55 17.81
CA GLU A 46 0.71 -11.33 17.16
C GLU A 46 2.08 -10.68 17.34
N CYS A 47 3.11 -11.51 17.41
CA CYS A 47 4.51 -11.12 17.38
C CYS A 47 5.26 -11.96 16.34
N TRP A 48 6.29 -11.37 15.76
CA TRP A 48 7.15 -12.01 14.75
C TRP A 48 8.57 -11.46 14.85
N CYS A 49 9.52 -12.19 14.26
CA CYS A 49 10.89 -11.71 14.13
C CYS A 49 11.03 -10.94 12.82
N VAL A 50 11.88 -9.92 12.82
CA VAL A 50 12.20 -9.14 11.62
C VAL A 50 13.69 -9.14 11.31
N ASP A 51 14.02 -8.99 10.03
CA ASP A 51 15.38 -8.77 9.57
C ASP A 51 15.85 -7.32 9.78
N ILE A 52 17.04 -7.00 9.28
CA ILE A 52 17.63 -5.66 9.38
C ILE A 52 16.83 -4.56 8.67
N ARG A 53 16.01 -4.92 7.67
CA ARG A 53 15.12 -4.02 6.92
C ARG A 53 13.77 -3.85 7.62
N GLY A 54 13.48 -4.65 8.64
CA GLY A 54 12.21 -4.68 9.34
C GLY A 54 11.20 -5.64 8.71
N PHE A 55 11.63 -6.51 7.79
CA PHE A 55 10.75 -7.47 7.14
C PHE A 55 10.61 -8.73 7.97
N GLU A 56 9.39 -9.24 8.04
CA GLU A 56 9.08 -10.45 8.79
C GLU A 56 9.88 -11.66 8.27
N ILE A 57 10.47 -12.39 9.21
CA ILE A 57 11.15 -13.65 8.94
C ILE A 57 10.09 -14.75 8.92
N SER A 58 10.14 -15.60 7.89
CA SER A 58 9.21 -16.71 7.72
C SER A 58 9.17 -17.65 8.92
N GLU A 59 7.99 -18.20 9.20
CA GLU A 59 7.71 -19.13 10.32
C GLU A 59 7.88 -18.54 11.73
N THR A 60 7.94 -17.21 11.87
CA THR A 60 8.16 -16.58 13.18
C THR A 60 6.91 -15.96 13.81
N ARG A 61 5.83 -15.80 13.03
CA ARG A 61 4.57 -15.22 13.53
C ARG A 61 3.90 -16.12 14.54
N THR A 62 3.57 -15.57 15.70
CA THR A 62 2.88 -16.28 16.78
C THR A 62 2.03 -15.34 17.63
N LYS A 63 0.94 -15.86 18.20
CA LYS A 63 0.10 -15.13 19.18
C LYS A 63 0.73 -15.06 20.58
N SER A 64 1.83 -15.77 20.83
CA SER A 64 2.50 -15.81 22.13
C SER A 64 3.89 -15.23 22.04
N SER A 65 4.06 -14.00 22.54
CA SER A 65 5.37 -13.33 22.58
C SER A 65 6.41 -14.06 23.43
N ASN A 66 6.00 -14.91 24.38
CA ASN A 66 6.90 -15.47 25.39
C ASN A 66 7.78 -16.62 24.84
N ASN A 67 7.33 -17.28 23.77
CA ASN A 67 8.08 -18.37 23.13
C ASN A 67 8.87 -17.92 21.88
N LEU A 68 8.82 -16.63 21.53
CA LEU A 68 9.47 -16.11 20.35
C LEU A 68 10.88 -15.58 20.67
N SER A 69 11.90 -16.31 20.24
CA SER A 69 13.30 -15.88 20.29
C SER A 69 13.76 -15.39 18.92
N CYS A 70 14.25 -14.15 18.85
CA CYS A 70 14.69 -13.51 17.61
C CYS A 70 16.20 -13.21 17.58
N ASP A 71 16.91 -13.53 18.66
CA ASP A 71 18.35 -13.34 18.80
C ASP A 71 18.99 -14.65 19.31
N PRO A 72 19.72 -15.40 18.45
CA PRO A 72 19.97 -15.14 17.03
C PRO A 72 18.71 -15.26 16.14
N PRO A 73 18.73 -14.74 14.90
CA PRO A 73 17.61 -14.86 13.98
C PRO A 73 17.22 -16.33 13.77
N PRO A 74 15.93 -16.68 13.85
CA PRO A 74 15.48 -18.06 13.66
C PRO A 74 15.69 -18.51 12.22
N ASN A 75 16.01 -19.79 12.05
CA ASN A 75 16.20 -20.39 10.73
C ASN A 75 14.86 -20.92 10.21
N SER A 76 14.36 -20.35 9.12
CA SER A 76 13.16 -20.85 8.45
C SER A 76 13.54 -21.99 7.52
N SER A 77 13.31 -23.22 7.99
CA SER A 77 13.77 -24.44 7.31
C SER A 77 12.70 -25.08 6.44
N ASN A 78 11.41 -24.80 6.68
CA ASN A 78 10.33 -25.36 5.84
C ASN A 78 9.87 -24.40 4.74
N CYS A 79 10.45 -23.21 4.65
CA CYS A 79 10.14 -22.25 3.60
C CYS A 79 11.14 -22.29 2.45
N PRO A 80 10.67 -22.16 1.20
CA PRO A 80 11.54 -22.12 0.04
C PRO A 80 12.41 -20.86 0.05
N LEU A 81 13.67 -21.03 -0.33
CA LEU A 81 14.56 -19.90 -0.57
C LEU A 81 14.19 -19.21 -1.89
N LEU A 82 13.35 -18.18 -1.81
CA LEU A 82 12.92 -17.42 -2.99
C LEU A 82 13.91 -16.31 -3.36
N ARG A 83 14.22 -16.17 -4.65
CA ARG A 83 14.95 -15.01 -5.19
C ARG A 83 13.98 -14.20 -6.04
N CYS A 84 13.28 -13.29 -5.40
CA CYS A 84 12.31 -12.43 -6.07
C CYS A 84 13.03 -11.44 -6.99
N VAL A 85 12.42 -11.16 -8.15
CA VAL A 85 12.96 -10.21 -9.14
C VAL A 85 12.76 -8.77 -8.68
N ASN A 86 11.63 -8.50 -8.02
CA ASN A 86 11.27 -7.19 -7.51
C ASN A 86 11.80 -7.01 -6.08
N ASP A 87 12.37 -5.83 -5.81
CA ASP A 87 12.64 -5.40 -4.45
C ASP A 87 11.40 -4.68 -3.92
N CYS A 88 10.66 -5.35 -3.04
CA CYS A 88 9.46 -4.77 -2.45
C CYS A 88 9.85 -3.80 -1.34
N GLU A 89 9.52 -2.53 -1.52
CA GLU A 89 9.85 -1.45 -0.59
C GLU A 89 9.28 -1.69 0.82
N HIS A 90 8.05 -2.21 0.89
CA HIS A 90 7.33 -2.50 2.14
C HIS A 90 7.36 -3.97 2.54
N GLY A 91 8.19 -4.78 1.89
CA GLY A 91 8.35 -6.20 2.19
C GLY A 91 7.41 -7.10 1.40
N PHE A 92 7.39 -8.37 1.80
CA PHE A 92 6.77 -9.47 1.04
C PHE A 92 5.61 -10.07 1.83
N GLU A 93 4.55 -10.42 1.11
CA GLU A 93 3.43 -11.12 1.71
C GLU A 93 3.85 -12.50 2.21
N MET A 94 3.15 -12.97 3.24
CA MET A 94 3.31 -14.32 3.79
C MET A 94 2.14 -15.16 3.31
N ASN A 95 2.41 -16.40 2.90
CA ASN A 95 1.35 -17.37 2.62
C ASN A 95 0.79 -17.97 3.92
N ASP A 96 -0.26 -18.78 3.81
CA ASP A 96 -0.92 -19.43 4.96
C ASP A 96 -0.01 -20.36 5.77
N ARG A 97 1.14 -20.75 5.22
CA ARG A 97 2.16 -21.56 5.92
C ARG A 97 3.19 -20.69 6.64
N GLY A 98 3.06 -19.37 6.58
CA GLY A 98 4.01 -18.41 7.17
C GLY A 98 5.30 -18.26 6.36
N CYS A 99 5.31 -18.67 5.08
CA CYS A 99 6.45 -18.49 4.20
C CYS A 99 6.30 -17.23 3.35
N ARG A 100 7.41 -16.51 3.18
CA ARG A 100 7.43 -15.33 2.30
C ARG A 100 7.11 -15.75 0.87
N THR A 101 6.34 -14.92 0.18
CA THR A 101 6.07 -15.03 -1.26
C THR A 101 6.91 -13.99 -2.01
N CYS A 102 6.73 -13.89 -3.32
CA CYS A 102 7.28 -12.78 -4.12
C CYS A 102 6.22 -11.71 -4.45
N GLN A 103 5.10 -11.70 -3.74
CA GLN A 103 4.11 -10.63 -3.81
C GLN A 103 4.52 -9.54 -2.81
N CYS A 104 4.44 -8.28 -3.24
CA CYS A 104 4.75 -7.15 -2.37
C CYS A 104 3.56 -6.86 -1.46
N ILE A 105 3.84 -6.53 -0.20
CA ILE A 105 2.81 -6.04 0.72
C ILE A 105 2.29 -4.71 0.19
N ASP A 106 0.98 -4.61 -0.03
CA ASP A 106 0.29 -3.33 -0.17
C ASP A 106 -0.01 -2.76 1.22
N PRO A 107 0.63 -1.65 1.65
CA PRO A 107 0.36 -1.03 2.95
C PRO A 107 -1.09 -0.57 3.12
N CYS A 108 -1.81 -0.30 2.03
CA CYS A 108 -3.21 0.10 2.09
C CYS A 108 -4.17 -1.05 2.41
N SER A 109 -3.75 -2.31 2.28
CA SER A 109 -4.58 -3.48 2.58
C SER A 109 -5.04 -3.56 4.05
N GLN A 110 -4.32 -2.91 4.97
CA GLN A 110 -4.58 -2.93 6.41
C GLN A 110 -5.10 -1.59 6.94
N ILE A 111 -5.32 -0.61 6.08
CA ILE A 111 -5.75 0.74 6.46
C ILE A 111 -7.22 0.94 6.10
N SER A 112 -8.04 1.18 7.13
CA SER A 112 -9.43 1.58 6.98
C SER A 112 -9.54 3.09 7.20
N CYS A 113 -9.83 3.84 6.13
CA CYS A 113 -10.03 5.28 6.19
C CYS A 113 -11.31 5.64 6.96
N ARG A 114 -11.34 6.84 7.55
CA ARG A 114 -12.40 7.25 8.49
C ARG A 114 -13.70 7.60 7.76
N GLY A 115 -13.63 8.18 6.56
CA GLY A 115 -14.80 8.60 5.79
C GLY A 115 -15.25 7.58 4.74
N GLU A 116 -16.57 7.43 4.54
CA GLU A 116 -17.12 6.67 3.41
C GLU A 116 -16.70 7.22 2.03
N GLY A 117 -16.26 8.48 1.99
CA GLY A 117 -15.73 9.17 0.82
C GLY A 117 -14.22 9.10 0.68
N GLU A 118 -13.49 8.31 1.47
CA GLU A 118 -12.02 8.21 1.41
C GLU A 118 -11.58 6.81 0.97
N THR A 119 -10.41 6.74 0.34
CA THR A 119 -9.74 5.49 -0.02
C THR A 119 -8.25 5.61 0.24
N CYS A 120 -7.65 4.52 0.74
CA CYS A 120 -6.21 4.49 0.95
C CYS A 120 -5.49 4.37 -0.40
N ARG A 121 -4.50 5.23 -0.62
CA ARG A 121 -3.62 5.17 -1.79
C ARG A 121 -2.19 5.38 -1.36
N LEU A 122 -1.26 4.68 -2.01
CA LEU A 122 0.16 4.97 -1.87
C LEU A 122 0.49 6.26 -2.63
N VAL A 123 1.11 7.20 -1.93
CA VAL A 123 1.54 8.48 -2.46
C VAL A 123 3.05 8.58 -2.31
N SER A 124 3.73 8.86 -3.42
CA SER A 124 5.15 9.20 -3.40
C SER A 124 5.34 10.56 -2.75
N VAL A 125 6.13 10.65 -1.68
CA VAL A 125 6.38 11.89 -0.97
C VAL A 125 7.73 12.49 -1.35
N GLU A 126 7.84 13.81 -1.25
CA GLU A 126 9.12 14.50 -1.34
C GLU A 126 9.79 14.52 0.04
N CYS A 127 11.00 13.99 0.09
CA CYS A 127 11.79 13.87 1.31
C CYS A 127 13.17 14.47 1.07
N VAL A 128 13.82 14.93 2.14
CA VAL A 128 15.11 15.65 2.05
C VAL A 128 16.22 14.79 1.45
N ASN A 129 16.17 13.47 1.66
CA ASN A 129 17.19 12.53 1.17
C ASN A 129 16.55 11.45 0.30
N TRP A 130 16.95 11.39 -0.97
CA TRP A 130 16.50 10.39 -1.93
C TRP A 130 17.16 9.01 -1.67
N PRO A 131 16.49 7.88 -1.95
CA PRO A 131 15.14 7.71 -2.50
C PRO A 131 14.02 7.89 -1.45
N CYS A 132 12.90 8.47 -1.88
CA CYS A 132 11.74 8.69 -1.01
C CYS A 132 10.76 7.54 -1.11
N PRO A 133 10.42 6.91 0.04
CA PRO A 133 9.47 5.81 0.05
C PRO A 133 8.04 6.31 -0.24
N SER A 134 7.22 5.47 -0.87
CA SER A 134 5.78 5.72 -0.97
C SER A 134 5.13 5.53 0.40
N VAL A 135 4.13 6.35 0.72
CA VAL A 135 3.42 6.26 2.01
C VAL A 135 1.92 6.10 1.77
N PRO A 136 1.22 5.22 2.52
CA PRO A 136 -0.21 5.07 2.36
C PRO A 136 -0.93 6.25 3.04
N MET A 137 -1.81 6.91 2.30
CA MET A 137 -2.61 8.05 2.76
C MET A 137 -4.08 7.84 2.44
N CYS A 138 -4.95 8.23 3.37
CA CYS A 138 -6.38 8.32 3.13
C CYS A 138 -6.68 9.59 2.36
N LEU A 139 -7.02 9.43 1.09
CA LEU A 139 -7.39 10.53 0.21
C LEU A 139 -8.88 10.43 -0.14
N PRO A 140 -9.54 11.56 -0.44
CA PRO A 140 -10.87 11.52 -1.02
C PRO A 140 -10.91 10.55 -2.21
N LYS A 141 -11.94 9.72 -2.27
CA LYS A 141 -12.25 8.88 -3.43
C LYS A 141 -12.29 9.81 -4.62
N LYS A 142 -11.51 9.49 -5.64
CA LYS A 142 -11.62 10.18 -6.92
C LYS A 142 -12.98 9.76 -7.48
N GLU A 143 -14.01 10.56 -7.21
CA GLU A 143 -15.33 10.35 -7.79
C GLU A 143 -15.19 10.35 -9.30
N ASN A 144 -15.98 9.51 -9.95
CA ASN A 144 -15.97 9.45 -11.39
C ASN A 144 -16.36 10.83 -11.93
N PRO A 145 -15.42 11.56 -12.55
CA PRO A 145 -15.69 12.90 -13.04
C PRO A 145 -16.59 12.88 -14.29
N CYS A 146 -16.84 11.69 -14.85
CA CYS A 146 -17.69 11.50 -16.01
C CYS A 146 -19.16 11.45 -15.61
N GLN A 147 -19.98 12.33 -16.22
CA GLN A 147 -21.43 12.33 -16.02
C GLN A 147 -22.10 11.04 -16.52
N ASN A 148 -21.50 10.39 -17.53
CA ASN A 148 -21.94 9.10 -18.08
C ASN A 148 -20.73 8.22 -18.36
N GLY A 149 -20.78 6.94 -17.94
CA GLY A 149 -19.71 5.99 -18.21
C GLY A 149 -18.51 6.10 -17.28
N GLU A 150 -17.57 5.17 -17.36
CA GLU A 150 -16.30 5.23 -16.60
C GLU A 150 -15.21 5.97 -17.39
N PRO A 151 -14.24 6.64 -16.72
CA PRO A 151 -13.16 7.33 -17.42
C PRO A 151 -12.32 6.36 -18.26
N LEU A 152 -12.02 6.76 -19.49
CA LEU A 152 -11.21 5.95 -20.39
C LEU A 152 -9.76 5.85 -19.86
N LYS A 153 -9.29 4.62 -19.65
CA LYS A 153 -7.90 4.31 -19.32
C LYS A 153 -7.13 3.96 -20.59
N LEU A 154 -5.93 4.51 -20.76
CA LEU A 154 -5.07 4.17 -21.90
C LEU A 154 -4.14 3.01 -21.48
N GLY A 155 -4.41 1.80 -21.97
CA GLY A 155 -3.58 0.62 -21.68
C GLY A 155 -3.78 0.04 -20.28
N SER A 156 -2.72 -0.53 -19.69
CA SER A 156 -2.72 -1.17 -18.36
C SER A 156 -2.33 -0.25 -17.20
N SER A 157 -2.24 1.06 -17.45
CA SER A 157 -1.91 2.10 -16.46
C SER A 157 -3.21 2.70 -15.89
N ASP A 158 -3.16 3.23 -14.66
CA ASP A 158 -4.25 4.05 -14.06
C ASP A 158 -4.28 5.49 -14.61
N GLU A 159 -3.60 5.76 -15.71
CA GLU A 159 -3.54 7.04 -16.41
C GLU A 159 -4.82 7.29 -17.22
N LEU A 160 -5.50 8.39 -16.89
CA LEU A 160 -6.79 8.77 -17.48
C LEU A 160 -6.60 9.62 -18.72
N VAL A 161 -7.39 9.35 -19.77
CA VAL A 161 -7.38 10.15 -20.99
C VAL A 161 -8.12 11.47 -20.78
N THR A 162 -7.38 12.57 -20.85
CA THR A 162 -7.90 13.94 -20.87
C THR A 162 -8.13 14.40 -22.31
N CYS A 163 -9.12 15.27 -22.52
CA CYS A 163 -9.38 15.94 -23.79
C CYS A 163 -9.42 17.46 -23.57
N GLY A 164 -8.98 18.22 -24.56
CA GLY A 164 -8.81 19.66 -24.47
C GLY A 164 -8.40 20.26 -25.82
N PRO A 165 -8.32 21.59 -25.94
CA PRO A 165 -7.87 22.24 -27.19
C PRO A 165 -6.45 21.86 -27.60
N ASP A 166 -5.62 21.42 -26.65
CA ASP A 166 -4.23 20.99 -26.85
C ASP A 166 -4.05 19.45 -26.94
N PHE A 167 -5.12 18.66 -26.80
CA PHE A 167 -5.08 17.19 -26.79
C PHE A 167 -6.07 16.59 -27.81
N GLU A 168 -5.76 15.41 -28.38
CA GLU A 168 -6.62 14.77 -29.38
C GLU A 168 -8.05 14.57 -28.86
N SER A 169 -9.03 14.77 -29.74
CA SER A 169 -10.44 14.49 -29.43
C SER A 169 -10.63 13.02 -29.06
N CYS A 170 -11.59 12.70 -28.18
CA CYS A 170 -11.84 11.32 -27.79
C CYS A 170 -12.08 10.41 -29.02
N PRO A 171 -11.64 9.14 -28.98
CA PRO A 171 -11.89 8.18 -30.05
C PRO A 171 -13.39 8.10 -30.42
N LEU A 172 -13.70 7.84 -31.69
CA LEU A 172 -15.08 7.70 -32.17
C LEU A 172 -15.82 6.64 -31.34
N HIS A 173 -17.06 6.95 -30.93
CA HIS A 173 -17.93 6.20 -29.99
C HIS A 173 -17.71 6.41 -28.47
N ILE A 174 -16.90 7.41 -28.08
CA ILE A 174 -16.62 7.76 -26.68
C ILE A 174 -17.13 9.17 -26.37
N ASN A 175 -17.77 9.36 -25.21
CA ASN A 175 -18.35 10.64 -24.82
C ASN A 175 -17.34 11.51 -24.06
N VAL A 176 -17.39 12.82 -24.29
CA VAL A 176 -16.64 13.83 -23.54
C VAL A 176 -17.50 14.31 -22.38
N ASN A 177 -16.99 14.26 -21.14
CA ASN A 177 -17.66 14.85 -19.98
C ASN A 177 -16.94 16.12 -19.51
N LEU A 178 -17.74 17.15 -19.21
CA LEU A 178 -17.30 18.43 -18.65
C LEU A 178 -17.22 18.34 -17.13
N VAL A 179 -16.02 18.51 -16.58
CA VAL A 179 -15.76 18.52 -15.13
C VAL A 179 -15.49 19.96 -14.72
N LEU A 180 -16.21 20.47 -13.71
CA LEU A 180 -16.08 21.86 -13.23
C LEU A 180 -14.75 22.18 -12.53
N LEU A 181 -13.84 21.20 -12.39
CA LEU A 181 -12.60 21.31 -11.61
C LEU A 181 -11.40 20.68 -12.33
N GLU A 182 -11.10 21.17 -13.54
CA GLU A 182 -9.90 20.88 -14.35
C GLU A 182 -10.04 19.68 -15.33
N ASN A 183 -9.99 20.02 -16.62
CA ASN A 183 -9.88 19.18 -17.82
C ASN A 183 -11.09 18.28 -18.17
N MET A 184 -11.49 18.30 -19.45
CA MET A 184 -12.52 17.40 -19.98
C MET A 184 -11.95 15.98 -20.04
N GLN A 185 -12.77 14.96 -19.77
CA GLN A 185 -12.31 13.56 -19.75
C GLN A 185 -13.17 12.68 -20.66
N CYS A 186 -12.52 11.70 -21.29
CA CYS A 186 -13.19 10.72 -22.13
C CYS A 186 -13.84 9.62 -21.28
N ALA A 187 -15.05 9.17 -21.64
CA ALA A 187 -15.80 8.17 -20.88
C ALA A 187 -16.36 7.03 -21.74
N VAL A 188 -16.18 5.78 -21.28
CA VAL A 188 -16.76 4.58 -21.92
C VAL A 188 -18.24 4.43 -21.55
N PRO A 189 -19.18 4.34 -22.51
CA PRO A 189 -20.60 4.28 -22.20
C PRO A 189 -21.00 2.97 -21.50
N ASN A 190 -21.85 3.06 -20.47
CA ASN A 190 -22.35 1.92 -19.67
C ASN A 190 -23.14 0.84 -20.46
N HIS A 191 -23.36 1.02 -21.76
CA HIS A 191 -24.24 0.19 -22.60
C HIS A 191 -23.58 -0.44 -23.82
N VAL A 192 -22.25 -0.42 -23.98
CA VAL A 192 -21.61 -1.02 -25.14
C VAL A 192 -20.82 -2.27 -24.75
N SER A 193 -21.48 -3.42 -24.82
CA SER A 193 -20.81 -4.70 -25.00
C SER A 193 -20.20 -4.73 -26.40
N TYR A 194 -18.92 -4.42 -26.54
CA TYR A 194 -18.22 -4.63 -27.80
C TYR A 194 -17.98 -6.14 -27.96
N TYR A 195 -18.75 -6.78 -28.84
CA TYR A 195 -18.28 -7.97 -29.53
C TYR A 195 -17.17 -7.52 -30.48
N ILE A 196 -15.93 -7.82 -30.14
CA ILE A 196 -14.82 -7.76 -31.08
C ILE A 196 -15.04 -8.96 -32.02
N ILE A 197 -15.39 -8.67 -33.28
CA ILE A 197 -15.39 -9.64 -34.38
C ILE A 197 -14.01 -9.61 -35.04
#